data_AF-A0A7S1YB85-F1
#
_entry.id   AF-A0A7S1YB85-F1
#
_cell.length_a   1.000
_cell.length_b   1.000
_cell.length_c   1.000
_cell.angle_alpha   90.00
_cell.angle_beta   90.00
_cell.angle_gamma   90.00
#
_symmetry.space_group_name_H-M   'P 1'
#
loop_
_entity.id
_entity.type
_entity.pdbx_description
1 polymer ?
#
loop_
_entity_poly.entity_id
_entity_poly.type
_entity_poly.pdbx_seq_one_letter_code
_entity_poly.pdbx_strand_id
1 'polypeptide(L)'
;EEEGSDDEGEPTATLEEVLIAWDALSPIKVGGVDVEPGRIYRAVASRFGEDNVERTGRWGDVAGSLGVSEKDAEDLRRGFLKAKAAVARAKRQAAASTAKEHDGKRPSSSALAAPVARHSKKFKQGENAVQAVVASLQARTGRSTKDVLLALHLVTGEYSRALLYLLATPRAPVGFPLWMPEQDAFLLESADRGDIAALSALSPRFSLADIEARLTYLRTLRSRVNPAS
;
A
#
# COMPACT_ATOMS: atom_id res chain seq x y z
N GLU A 1 -0.30 -6.26 -44.34
CA GLU A 1 0.69 -5.44 -43.62
C GLU A 1 -0.05 -4.78 -42.47
N GLU A 2 -0.11 -5.45 -41.32
CA GLU A 2 -0.56 -4.85 -40.07
C GLU A 2 0.53 -5.17 -39.05
N GLU A 3 1.22 -4.12 -38.60
CA GLU A 3 2.26 -4.16 -37.58
C GLU A 3 1.65 -4.56 -36.24
N GLY A 4 2.14 -5.68 -35.70
CA GLY A 4 1.98 -5.99 -34.28
C GLY A 4 2.88 -5.07 -33.47
N SER A 5 2.28 -4.23 -32.62
CA SER A 5 3.00 -3.65 -31.50
C SER A 5 2.95 -4.66 -30.34
N ASP A 6 4.01 -5.45 -30.22
CA ASP A 6 4.39 -6.18 -29.01
C ASP A 6 4.71 -5.16 -27.89
N ASP A 7 3.70 -4.47 -27.37
CA ASP A 7 3.80 -3.68 -26.14
C ASP A 7 3.37 -4.55 -24.94
N GLU A 8 3.82 -5.81 -24.94
CA GLU A 8 3.77 -6.68 -23.78
C GLU A 8 4.83 -6.22 -22.76
N GLY A 9 4.39 -5.42 -21.81
CA GLY A 9 4.80 -5.60 -20.42
C GLY A 9 5.96 -4.75 -19.93
N GLU A 10 5.88 -3.42 -20.06
CA GLU A 10 6.50 -2.59 -19.02
C GLU A 10 5.86 -2.97 -17.67
N PRO A 11 6.65 -3.29 -16.62
CA PRO A 11 6.09 -3.55 -15.30
C PRO A 11 5.46 -2.27 -14.76
N THR A 12 4.15 -2.15 -14.89
CA THR A 12 3.38 -1.04 -14.31
C THR A 12 3.45 -1.17 -12.80
N ALA A 13 4.35 -0.41 -12.18
CA ALA A 13 4.41 -0.27 -10.72
C ALA A 13 3.01 0.06 -10.20
N THR A 14 2.54 -0.70 -9.23
CA THR A 14 1.23 -0.50 -8.60
C THR A 14 1.17 0.88 -7.94
N LEU A 15 -0.04 1.45 -7.83
CA LEU A 15 -0.23 2.76 -7.19
C LEU A 15 0.37 2.82 -5.77
N GLU A 16 0.31 1.72 -5.03
CA GLU A 16 0.91 1.59 -3.70
C GLU A 16 2.44 1.64 -3.73
N GLU A 17 3.09 0.93 -4.66
CA GLU A 17 4.55 0.99 -4.84
C GLU A 17 5.01 2.39 -5.24
N VAL A 18 4.21 3.09 -6.05
CA VAL A 18 4.46 4.49 -6.40
C VAL A 18 4.39 5.36 -5.14
N LEU A 19 3.32 5.26 -4.36
CA LEU A 19 3.15 6.04 -3.13
C LEU A 19 4.25 5.77 -2.09
N ILE A 20 4.67 4.51 -1.92
CA ILE A 20 5.80 4.14 -1.05
C ILE A 20 7.10 4.81 -1.51
N ALA A 21 7.37 4.81 -2.83
CA ALA A 21 8.56 5.46 -3.37
C ALA A 21 8.55 6.99 -3.16
N TRP A 22 7.37 7.60 -3.22
CA TRP A 22 7.20 9.04 -2.95
C TRP A 22 7.32 9.38 -1.46
N ASP A 23 6.76 8.57 -0.57
CA ASP A 23 6.84 8.78 0.90
C ASP A 23 8.26 8.49 1.44
N ALA A 24 9.09 7.71 0.73
CA ALA A 24 10.49 7.45 1.09
C ALA A 24 11.46 8.59 0.77
N LEU A 25 11.02 9.62 0.02
CA LEU A 25 11.85 10.77 -0.32
C LEU A 25 11.92 11.79 0.83
N SER A 26 13.07 12.47 0.95
CA SER A 26 13.22 13.54 1.92
C SER A 26 12.17 14.64 1.71
N PRO A 27 11.64 15.25 2.80
CA PRO A 27 10.72 16.38 2.71
C PRO A 27 11.28 17.52 1.84
N ILE A 28 10.40 18.16 1.07
CA ILE A 28 10.72 19.33 0.27
C ILE A 28 10.49 20.57 1.12
N LYS A 29 11.50 21.43 1.25
CA LYS A 29 11.36 22.76 1.84
C LYS A 29 10.63 23.68 0.86
N VAL A 30 9.46 24.18 1.25
CA VAL A 30 8.65 25.14 0.49
C VAL A 30 8.27 26.28 1.41
N GLY A 31 8.74 27.50 1.14
CA GLY A 31 8.46 28.66 2.00
C GLY A 31 8.88 28.49 3.47
N GLY A 32 9.89 27.63 3.75
CA GLY A 32 10.33 27.26 5.10
C GLY A 32 9.57 26.09 5.75
N VAL A 33 8.49 25.61 5.13
CA VAL A 33 7.71 24.46 5.59
C VAL A 33 8.23 23.17 4.95
N ASP A 34 8.36 22.10 5.75
CA ASP A 34 8.66 20.77 5.23
C ASP A 34 7.40 20.10 4.71
N VAL A 35 7.39 19.77 3.42
CA VAL A 35 6.25 19.13 2.75
C VAL A 35 6.68 17.75 2.26
N GLU A 36 5.97 16.72 2.72
CA GLU A 36 6.21 15.33 2.29
C GLU A 36 5.85 15.15 0.80
N PRO A 37 6.75 14.61 -0.04
CA PRO A 37 6.50 14.47 -1.47
C PRO A 37 5.26 13.65 -1.82
N GLY A 38 4.95 12.59 -1.07
CA GLY A 38 3.73 11.80 -1.28
C GLY A 38 2.45 12.51 -0.85
N ARG A 39 2.50 13.55 -0.01
CA ARG A 39 1.35 14.45 0.21
C ARG A 39 1.11 15.34 -1.01
N ILE A 40 2.18 15.82 -1.64
CA ILE A 40 2.09 16.60 -2.88
C ILE A 40 1.51 15.74 -4.01
N TYR A 41 2.02 14.52 -4.18
CA TYR A 41 1.50 13.58 -5.17
C TYR A 41 0.01 13.27 -4.96
N ARG A 42 -0.42 13.01 -3.72
CA ARG A 42 -1.85 12.81 -3.41
C ARG A 42 -2.71 14.04 -3.71
N ALA A 43 -2.23 15.25 -3.41
CA ALA A 43 -2.94 16.49 -3.73
C ALA A 43 -3.08 16.71 -5.26
N VAL A 44 -2.02 16.42 -6.01
CA VAL A 44 -2.00 16.49 -7.48
C VAL A 44 -2.91 15.43 -8.11
N ALA A 45 -2.79 14.17 -7.68
CA ALA A 45 -3.53 13.04 -8.24
C ALA A 45 -5.04 13.09 -7.92
N SER A 46 -5.43 13.49 -6.70
CA SER A 46 -6.83 13.45 -6.26
C SER A 46 -7.70 14.57 -6.82
N ARG A 47 -7.13 15.74 -7.15
CA ARG A 47 -7.92 16.93 -7.52
C ARG A 47 -7.86 17.31 -8.98
N PHE A 48 -6.76 17.02 -9.66
CA PHE A 48 -6.48 17.60 -10.96
C PHE A 48 -6.04 16.57 -12.00
N GLY A 49 -5.41 15.47 -11.57
CA GLY A 49 -4.72 14.53 -12.46
C GLY A 49 -3.29 15.01 -12.73
N GLU A 50 -2.30 14.12 -12.65
CA GLU A 50 -0.87 14.48 -12.68
C GLU A 50 -0.49 15.27 -13.96
N ASP A 51 -0.92 14.77 -15.12
CA ASP A 51 -0.66 15.40 -16.42
C ASP A 51 -1.37 16.76 -16.58
N ASN A 52 -2.48 16.95 -15.88
CA ASN A 52 -3.26 18.17 -15.95
C ASN A 52 -2.61 19.30 -15.14
N VAL A 53 -2.10 19.02 -13.93
CA VAL A 53 -1.40 20.04 -13.11
C VAL A 53 -0.13 20.52 -13.81
N GLU A 54 0.63 19.60 -14.41
CA GLU A 54 1.85 19.93 -15.15
C GLU A 54 1.55 20.79 -16.40
N ARG A 55 0.46 20.51 -17.14
CA ARG A 55 0.04 21.32 -18.29
C ARG A 55 -0.58 22.65 -17.94
N THR A 56 -1.40 22.72 -16.88
CA THR A 56 -2.21 23.90 -16.56
C THR A 56 -1.53 24.88 -15.61
N GLY A 57 -0.41 24.48 -14.98
CA GLY A 57 0.35 25.36 -14.10
C GLY A 57 -0.38 25.72 -12.79
N ARG A 58 -1.39 24.93 -12.39
CA ARG A 58 -2.24 25.17 -11.19
C ARG A 58 -1.55 24.85 -9.85
N TRP A 59 -0.25 25.15 -9.75
CA TRP A 59 0.53 24.91 -8.54
C TRP A 59 0.12 25.79 -7.36
N GLY A 60 -0.49 26.95 -7.61
CA GLY A 60 -1.10 27.80 -6.57
C GLY A 60 -2.24 27.08 -5.84
N ASP A 61 -3.14 26.44 -6.58
CA ASP A 61 -4.25 25.67 -6.00
C ASP A 61 -3.76 24.47 -5.17
N VAL A 62 -2.69 23.81 -5.64
CA VAL A 62 -2.03 22.71 -4.91
C VAL A 62 -1.38 23.24 -3.63
N ALA A 63 -0.67 24.37 -3.68
CA ALA A 63 -0.08 25.01 -2.51
C ALA A 63 -1.14 25.36 -1.46
N GLY A 64 -2.25 26.00 -1.87
CA GLY A 64 -3.37 26.31 -0.99
C GLY A 64 -3.98 25.07 -0.33
N SER A 65 -4.10 23.96 -1.06
CA SER A 65 -4.61 22.69 -0.49
C SER A 65 -3.66 22.04 0.53
N LEU A 66 -2.37 22.37 0.48
CA LEU A 66 -1.34 21.85 1.37
C LEU A 66 -1.07 22.79 2.55
N GLY A 67 -1.78 23.92 2.64
CA GLY A 67 -1.55 24.94 3.67
C GLY A 67 -0.27 25.74 3.46
N VAL A 68 0.21 25.83 2.20
CA VAL A 68 1.40 26.56 1.80
C VAL A 68 0.99 27.83 1.06
N SER A 69 1.75 28.90 1.22
CA SER A 69 1.51 30.17 0.53
C SER A 69 1.59 30.00 -0.99
N GLU A 70 0.64 30.60 -1.72
CA GLU A 70 0.66 30.61 -3.20
C GLU A 70 1.94 31.23 -3.78
N LYS A 71 2.59 32.13 -3.04
CA LYS A 71 3.87 32.73 -3.44
C LYS A 71 4.99 31.69 -3.54
N ASP A 72 4.86 30.56 -2.85
CA ASP A 72 5.84 29.47 -2.82
C ASP A 72 5.46 28.31 -3.77
N ALA A 73 4.41 28.48 -4.60
CA ALA A 73 3.94 27.47 -5.54
C ALA A 73 5.02 27.01 -6.53
N GLU A 74 5.95 27.90 -6.90
CA GLU A 74 7.05 27.57 -7.81
C GLU A 74 8.14 26.73 -7.12
N ASP A 75 8.35 26.91 -5.82
CA ASP A 75 9.23 26.04 -5.03
C ASP A 75 8.61 24.64 -4.86
N LEU A 76 7.29 24.59 -4.64
CA LEU A 76 6.51 23.36 -4.59
C LEU A 76 6.62 22.59 -5.92
N ARG A 77 6.43 23.28 -7.05
CA ARG A 77 6.58 22.71 -8.40
C ARG A 77 7.98 22.14 -8.61
N ARG A 78 9.03 22.92 -8.33
CA ARG A 78 10.43 22.48 -8.50
C ARG A 78 10.75 21.28 -7.63
N GLY A 79 10.29 21.28 -6.39
CA GLY A 79 10.43 20.15 -5.47
C GLY A 79 9.72 18.90 -5.98
N PHE A 80 8.48 19.04 -6.44
CA PHE A 80 7.72 17.93 -7.01
C PHE A 80 8.38 17.32 -8.25
N LEU A 81 8.82 18.14 -9.20
CA LEU A 81 9.51 17.65 -10.41
C LEU A 81 10.83 16.93 -10.06
N LYS A 82 11.57 17.45 -9.07
CA LYS A 82 12.79 16.80 -8.57
C LYS A 82 12.48 15.44 -7.93
N ALA A 83 11.41 15.35 -7.14
CA ALA A 83 10.94 14.11 -6.54
C ALA A 83 10.44 13.11 -7.60
N LYS A 84 9.65 13.55 -8.58
CA LYS A 84 9.21 12.75 -9.75
C LYS A 84 10.39 12.16 -10.51
N ALA A 85 11.41 12.97 -10.80
CA ALA A 85 12.64 12.51 -11.43
C ALA A 85 13.46 11.53 -10.57
N ALA A 86 13.39 11.64 -9.24
CA ALA A 86 14.01 10.67 -8.33
C ALA A 86 13.26 9.32 -8.34
N VAL A 87 11.92 9.35 -8.29
CA VAL A 87 11.09 8.14 -8.40
C VAL A 87 11.29 7.44 -9.75
N ALA A 88 11.33 8.19 -10.86
CA ALA A 88 11.60 7.63 -12.18
C ALA A 88 12.98 6.95 -12.25
N ARG A 89 14.01 7.54 -11.61
CA ARG A 89 15.35 6.93 -11.50
C ARG A 89 15.33 5.66 -10.64
N ALA A 90 14.64 5.66 -9.51
CA ALA A 90 14.49 4.49 -8.65
C ALA A 90 13.78 3.33 -9.38
N LYS A 91 12.70 3.62 -10.13
CA LYS A 91 12.01 2.63 -10.98
C LYS A 91 12.96 2.01 -12.02
N ARG A 92 13.74 2.83 -12.72
CA ARG A 92 14.74 2.34 -13.70
C ARG A 92 15.84 1.50 -13.05
N GLN A 93 16.29 1.85 -11.84
CA GLN A 93 17.30 1.08 -11.10
C GLN A 93 16.75 -0.27 -10.62
N ALA A 94 15.50 -0.33 -10.15
CA ALA A 94 14.83 -1.57 -9.79
C ALA A 94 14.63 -2.50 -11.01
N ALA A 95 14.27 -1.93 -12.17
CA ALA A 95 14.17 -2.67 -13.43
C ALA A 95 15.55 -3.20 -13.91
N ALA A 96 16.61 -2.40 -13.80
CA ALA A 96 17.96 -2.81 -14.18
C ALA A 96 18.53 -3.91 -13.26
N SER A 97 18.18 -3.88 -11.97
CA SER A 97 18.59 -4.92 -11.00
C SER A 97 17.88 -6.26 -11.26
N THR A 98 16.62 -6.24 -11.70
CA THR A 98 15.87 -7.44 -12.06
C THR A 98 16.30 -8.05 -13.40
N ALA A 99 16.77 -7.23 -14.34
CA ALA A 99 17.37 -7.68 -15.59
C ALA A 99 18.72 -8.42 -15.38
N LYS A 100 19.59 -7.91 -14.49
CA LYS A 100 20.89 -8.54 -14.18
C LYS A 100 20.77 -9.89 -13.46
N GLU A 101 19.69 -10.15 -12.73
CA GLU A 101 19.42 -11.47 -12.14
C GLU A 101 19.04 -12.53 -13.17
N HIS A 102 18.48 -12.12 -14.32
CA HIS A 102 18.04 -13.05 -15.37
C HIS A 102 19.15 -13.44 -16.36
N ASP A 103 20.17 -12.60 -16.55
CA ASP A 103 21.23 -12.83 -17.54
C ASP A 103 22.35 -13.78 -17.05
N GLY A 104 22.42 -14.04 -15.73
CA GLY A 104 23.42 -14.92 -15.11
C GLY A 104 23.05 -16.41 -15.05
N LYS A 105 21.88 -16.83 -15.52
CA LYS A 105 21.43 -18.22 -15.46
C LYS A 105 21.11 -18.76 -16.86
N ARG A 106 22.13 -19.30 -17.53
CA ARG A 106 21.91 -20.22 -18.66
C ARG A 106 20.99 -21.37 -18.21
N PRO A 107 19.98 -21.75 -19.00
CA PRO A 107 19.03 -22.78 -18.61
C PRO A 107 19.65 -24.17 -18.83
N SER A 108 20.05 -24.86 -17.76
CA SER A 108 20.22 -26.31 -17.80
C SER A 108 18.87 -26.99 -17.55
N SER A 109 18.44 -27.74 -18.57
CA SER A 109 17.47 -28.84 -18.58
C SER A 109 16.68 -29.11 -17.29
N SER A 110 15.43 -28.68 -17.26
CA SER A 110 14.30 -29.50 -16.77
C SER A 110 12.99 -28.81 -17.12
N ALA A 111 12.42 -29.18 -18.27
CA ALA A 111 11.14 -28.69 -18.76
C ALA A 111 9.92 -29.32 -18.03
N LEU A 112 10.09 -29.76 -16.77
CA LEU A 112 9.03 -30.42 -16.00
C LEU A 112 8.86 -29.89 -14.55
N ALA A 113 9.28 -28.65 -14.26
CA ALA A 113 9.09 -27.99 -12.96
C ALA A 113 8.54 -26.55 -13.06
N ALA A 114 7.94 -26.19 -14.20
CA ALA A 114 7.54 -24.82 -14.51
C ALA A 114 6.38 -24.20 -13.70
N PRO A 115 5.52 -24.91 -12.95
CA PRO A 115 4.51 -24.23 -12.13
C PRO A 115 5.03 -23.76 -10.77
N VAL A 116 5.85 -24.57 -10.08
CA VAL A 116 6.19 -24.34 -8.66
C VAL A 116 7.17 -23.16 -8.48
N ALA A 117 8.08 -22.94 -9.43
CA ALA A 117 9.04 -21.84 -9.38
C ALA A 117 8.42 -20.45 -9.62
N ARG A 118 7.28 -20.35 -10.32
CA ARG A 118 6.57 -19.07 -10.54
C ARG A 118 5.84 -18.58 -9.29
N HIS A 119 5.42 -19.49 -8.41
CA HIS A 119 4.80 -19.14 -7.13
C HIS A 119 5.80 -18.69 -6.06
N SER A 120 7.06 -19.15 -6.12
CA SER A 120 8.07 -18.80 -5.09
C SER A 120 8.58 -17.37 -5.18
N LYS A 121 8.66 -16.77 -6.38
CA LYS A 121 9.14 -15.38 -6.56
C LYS A 121 8.10 -14.35 -6.08
N LYS A 122 6.83 -14.52 -6.47
CA LYS A 122 5.71 -13.66 -5.99
C LYS A 122 5.49 -13.80 -4.49
N PHE A 123 5.64 -15.01 -3.96
CA PHE A 123 5.53 -15.24 -2.51
C PHE A 123 6.63 -14.53 -1.72
N LYS A 124 7.90 -14.68 -2.13
CA LYS A 124 9.03 -13.99 -1.48
C LYS A 124 8.93 -12.46 -1.59
N GLN A 125 8.40 -11.93 -2.69
CA GLN A 125 8.14 -10.50 -2.83
C GLN A 125 7.08 -10.02 -1.85
N GLY A 126 5.98 -10.77 -1.68
CA GLY A 126 4.95 -10.46 -0.69
C GLY A 126 5.46 -10.54 0.75
N GLU A 127 6.28 -11.54 1.06
CA GLU A 127 6.91 -11.68 2.39
C GLU A 127 7.82 -10.50 2.72
N ASN A 128 8.64 -10.06 1.77
CA ASN A 128 9.49 -8.88 1.92
C ASN A 128 8.67 -7.59 2.10
N ALA A 129 7.54 -7.45 1.39
CA ALA A 129 6.65 -6.29 1.54
C ALA A 129 6.00 -6.24 2.93
N VAL A 130 5.54 -7.38 3.45
CA VAL A 130 4.99 -7.48 4.81
C VAL A 130 6.06 -7.16 5.86
N GLN A 131 7.28 -7.69 5.70
CA GLN A 131 8.39 -7.38 6.59
C GLN A 131 8.74 -5.89 6.58
N ALA A 132 8.72 -5.23 5.41
CA ALA A 132 8.96 -3.79 5.29
C ALA A 132 7.87 -2.97 5.99
N VAL A 133 6.59 -3.36 5.85
CA VAL A 133 5.46 -2.74 6.55
C VAL A 133 5.60 -2.86 8.06
N VAL A 134 5.93 -4.06 8.56
CA VAL A 134 6.13 -4.29 9.99
C VAL A 134 7.30 -3.46 10.51
N ALA A 135 8.45 -3.50 9.84
CA ALA A 135 9.63 -2.71 10.21
C ALA A 135 9.33 -1.21 10.24
N SER A 136 8.58 -0.70 9.26
CA SER A 136 8.12 0.69 9.21
C SER A 136 7.27 1.07 10.42
N LEU A 137 6.27 0.25 10.76
CA LEU A 137 5.40 0.48 11.92
C LEU A 137 6.18 0.41 13.24
N GLN A 138 7.13 -0.53 13.37
CA GLN A 138 8.01 -0.62 14.54
C GLN A 138 8.86 0.63 14.69
N ALA A 139 9.51 1.10 13.62
CA ALA A 139 10.35 2.29 13.63
C ALA A 139 9.56 3.55 14.04
N ARG A 140 8.30 3.66 13.62
CA ARG A 140 7.46 4.84 13.90
C ARG A 140 6.82 4.84 15.28
N THR A 141 6.55 3.67 15.85
CA THR A 141 5.76 3.54 17.08
C THR A 141 6.58 3.07 18.27
N GLY A 142 7.81 2.57 18.04
CA GLY A 142 8.65 1.94 19.06
C GLY A 142 8.08 0.64 19.61
N ARG A 143 7.08 0.04 18.94
CA ARG A 143 6.36 -1.16 19.39
C ARG A 143 7.06 -2.45 18.98
N SER A 144 6.78 -3.53 19.71
CA SER A 144 7.30 -4.85 19.38
C SER A 144 6.69 -5.39 18.09
N THR A 145 7.38 -6.31 17.41
CA THR A 145 6.85 -6.99 16.22
C THR A 145 5.51 -7.66 16.53
N LYS A 146 5.37 -8.25 17.72
CA LYS A 146 4.14 -8.89 18.19
C LYS A 146 2.97 -7.89 18.26
N ASP A 147 3.19 -6.71 18.83
CA ASP A 147 2.15 -5.69 18.95
C ASP A 147 1.75 -5.13 17.59
N VAL A 148 2.73 -4.94 16.69
CA VAL A 148 2.48 -4.47 15.32
C VAL A 148 1.68 -5.49 14.52
N LEU A 149 2.04 -6.76 14.58
CA LEU A 149 1.31 -7.84 13.91
C LEU A 149 -0.10 -7.99 14.47
N LEU A 150 -0.26 -7.88 15.80
CA LEU A 150 -1.59 -7.86 16.42
C LEU A 150 -2.40 -6.66 15.93
N ALA A 151 -1.83 -5.46 15.90
CA ALA A 151 -2.52 -4.26 15.39
C ALA A 151 -2.98 -4.44 13.94
N LEU A 152 -2.10 -4.91 13.06
CA LEU A 152 -2.43 -5.24 11.68
C LEU A 152 -3.55 -6.30 11.61
N HIS A 153 -3.51 -7.31 12.48
CA HIS A 153 -4.56 -8.31 12.54
C HIS A 153 -5.91 -7.70 12.94
N LEU A 154 -5.97 -6.85 13.98
CA LEU A 154 -7.24 -6.27 14.46
C LEU A 154 -7.91 -5.33 13.45
N VAL A 155 -7.16 -4.81 12.48
CA VAL A 155 -7.62 -3.83 11.46
C VAL A 155 -7.55 -4.38 10.04
N THR A 156 -7.52 -5.70 9.88
CA THR A 156 -7.60 -6.37 8.56
C THR A 156 -6.44 -5.98 7.63
N GLY A 157 -5.26 -5.74 8.18
CA GLY A 157 -4.03 -5.45 7.43
C GLY A 157 -3.88 -4.00 6.96
N GLU A 158 -4.82 -3.11 7.30
CA GLU A 158 -4.74 -1.70 6.91
C GLU A 158 -3.62 -0.94 7.66
N TYR A 159 -2.58 -0.52 6.94
CA TYR A 159 -1.42 0.18 7.51
C TYR A 159 -1.80 1.43 8.30
N SER A 160 -2.61 2.33 7.71
CA SER A 160 -2.99 3.61 8.32
C SER A 160 -3.76 3.41 9.62
N ARG A 161 -4.65 2.41 9.64
CA ARG A 161 -5.41 2.04 10.83
C ARG A 161 -4.54 1.40 11.91
N ALA A 162 -3.63 0.51 11.53
CA ALA A 162 -2.69 -0.12 12.46
C ALA A 162 -1.78 0.93 13.11
N LEU A 163 -1.27 1.87 12.33
CA LEU A 163 -0.47 2.98 12.83
C LEU A 163 -1.26 3.84 13.83
N LEU A 164 -2.50 4.22 13.49
CA LEU A 164 -3.34 5.03 14.37
C LEU A 164 -3.60 4.31 15.69
N TYR A 165 -3.93 3.02 15.63
CA TYR A 165 -4.12 2.19 16.82
C TYR A 165 -2.87 2.16 17.69
N LEU A 166 -1.69 1.87 17.11
CA LEU A 166 -0.43 1.75 17.83
C LEU A 166 0.02 3.06 18.51
N LEU A 167 -0.31 4.21 17.92
CA LEU A 167 -0.03 5.54 18.47
C LEU A 167 -1.02 5.96 19.56
N ALA A 168 -2.26 5.48 19.52
CA ALA A 168 -3.31 5.79 20.51
C ALA A 168 -3.21 4.94 21.79
N THR A 169 -2.53 3.79 21.74
CA THR A 169 -2.34 2.89 22.89
C THR A 169 -1.66 3.62 24.07
N PRO A 170 -2.27 3.65 25.27
CA PRO A 170 -3.05 2.55 25.85
C PRO A 170 -4.57 2.56 25.61
N ARG A 171 -5.14 3.54 24.90
CA ARG A 171 -6.58 3.59 24.63
C ARG A 171 -6.82 3.69 23.13
N ALA A 172 -7.45 2.68 22.55
CA ALA A 172 -7.92 2.77 21.18
C ALA A 172 -8.78 4.04 21.01
N PRO A 173 -8.71 4.74 19.87
CA PRO A 173 -9.55 5.91 19.65
C PRO A 173 -11.02 5.53 19.81
N VAL A 174 -11.80 6.38 20.48
CA VAL A 174 -13.24 6.12 20.68
C VAL A 174 -13.92 5.95 19.32
N GLY A 175 -14.67 4.86 19.15
CA GLY A 175 -15.33 4.55 17.88
C GLY A 175 -14.43 3.95 16.80
N PHE A 176 -13.18 3.60 17.12
CA PHE A 176 -12.29 2.93 16.18
C PHE A 176 -12.70 1.44 16.03
N PRO A 177 -13.09 0.99 14.83
CA PRO A 177 -13.58 -0.37 14.62
C PRO A 177 -12.41 -1.36 14.66
N LEU A 178 -12.28 -2.07 15.78
CA LEU A 178 -11.34 -3.19 15.94
C LEU A 178 -12.11 -4.50 15.93
N TRP A 179 -11.62 -5.46 15.16
CA TRP A 179 -12.13 -6.83 15.16
C TRP A 179 -11.64 -7.59 16.38
N MET A 180 -12.57 -8.07 17.19
CA MET A 180 -12.30 -8.91 18.35
C MET A 180 -12.42 -10.40 17.97
N PRO A 181 -11.71 -11.32 18.65
CA PRO A 181 -11.76 -12.75 18.34
C PRO A 181 -13.18 -13.33 18.32
N GLU A 182 -14.06 -12.87 19.21
CA GLU A 182 -15.46 -13.31 19.28
C GLU A 182 -16.26 -12.86 18.05
N GLN A 183 -15.92 -11.68 17.51
CA GLN A 183 -16.55 -11.14 16.30
C GLN A 183 -16.07 -11.90 15.06
N ASP A 184 -14.82 -12.36 15.04
CA ASP A 184 -14.30 -13.20 13.95
C ASP A 184 -15.01 -14.55 13.89
N ALA A 185 -15.18 -15.20 15.05
CA ALA A 185 -15.91 -16.46 15.14
C ALA A 185 -17.37 -16.28 14.70
N PHE A 186 -18.04 -15.25 15.23
CA PHE A 186 -19.41 -14.93 14.85
C PHE A 186 -19.56 -14.64 13.35
N LEU A 187 -18.64 -13.86 12.77
CA LEU A 187 -18.65 -13.51 11.35
C LEU A 187 -18.52 -14.74 10.46
N LEU A 188 -17.56 -15.63 10.77
CA LEU A 188 -17.35 -16.86 10.01
C LEU A 188 -18.56 -17.80 10.10
N GLU A 189 -19.07 -18.06 11.32
CA GLU A 189 -20.22 -18.94 11.49
C GLU A 189 -21.50 -18.39 10.83
N SER A 190 -21.71 -17.08 10.86
CA SER A 190 -22.87 -16.44 10.23
C SER A 190 -22.76 -16.48 8.71
N ALA A 191 -21.55 -16.26 8.17
CA ALA A 191 -21.29 -16.36 6.74
C ALA A 191 -21.42 -17.79 6.22
N ASP A 192 -20.93 -18.79 6.97
CA ASP A 192 -21.05 -20.20 6.60
C ASP A 192 -22.51 -20.69 6.62
N ARG A 193 -23.35 -20.11 7.50
CA ARG A 193 -24.80 -20.36 7.55
C ARG A 193 -25.64 -19.53 6.56
N GLY A 194 -25.04 -18.52 5.90
CA GLY A 194 -25.77 -17.58 5.05
C GLY A 194 -26.74 -16.67 5.80
N ASP A 195 -26.51 -16.41 7.08
CA ASP A 195 -27.40 -15.61 7.94
C ASP A 195 -27.16 -14.11 7.74
N ILE A 196 -27.86 -13.52 6.76
CA ILE A 196 -27.77 -12.10 6.42
C ILE A 196 -28.19 -11.20 7.59
N ALA A 197 -29.12 -11.66 8.44
CA ALA A 197 -29.58 -10.87 9.58
C ALA A 197 -28.50 -10.78 10.66
N ALA A 198 -27.81 -11.89 10.95
CA ALA A 198 -26.66 -11.92 11.84
C ALA A 198 -25.49 -11.05 11.32
N LEU A 199 -25.20 -11.11 10.00
CA LEU A 199 -24.18 -10.26 9.38
C LEU A 199 -24.54 -8.76 9.48
N SER A 200 -25.81 -8.41 9.30
CA SER A 200 -26.31 -7.04 9.43
C SER A 200 -26.20 -6.51 10.87
N ALA A 201 -26.13 -7.38 11.88
CA ALA A 201 -25.94 -6.97 13.27
C ALA A 201 -24.54 -6.39 13.56
N LEU A 202 -23.56 -6.59 12.66
CA LEU A 202 -22.22 -5.99 12.77
C LEU A 202 -22.15 -4.57 12.20
N SER A 203 -23.15 -4.17 11.39
CA SER A 203 -23.20 -2.88 10.71
C SER A 203 -23.21 -1.61 11.59
N PRO A 204 -23.64 -1.64 12.88
CA PRO A 204 -23.50 -0.49 13.77
C PRO A 204 -22.04 -0.11 14.09
N ARG A 205 -21.10 -1.05 13.90
CA ARG A 205 -19.67 -0.85 14.22
C ARG A 205 -18.77 -0.90 13.00
N PHE A 206 -19.15 -1.65 11.97
CA PHE A 206 -18.35 -1.90 10.79
C PHE A 206 -19.14 -1.56 9.53
N SER A 207 -18.49 -0.94 8.55
CA SER A 207 -19.13 -0.80 7.23
C SER A 207 -19.28 -2.18 6.56
N LEU A 208 -20.17 -2.29 5.57
CA LEU A 208 -20.27 -3.51 4.77
C LEU A 208 -18.92 -3.88 4.12
N ALA A 209 -18.17 -2.88 3.65
CA ALA A 209 -16.83 -3.07 3.11
C ALA A 209 -15.85 -3.64 4.16
N ASP A 210 -15.91 -3.17 5.41
CA ASP A 210 -15.09 -3.72 6.50
C ASP A 210 -15.44 -5.19 6.77
N ILE A 211 -16.73 -5.54 6.75
CA ILE A 211 -17.22 -6.91 6.97
C ILE A 211 -16.76 -7.84 5.84
N GLU A 212 -16.89 -7.43 4.58
CA GLU A 212 -16.44 -8.19 3.42
C GLU A 212 -14.91 -8.37 3.40
N ALA A 213 -14.17 -7.30 3.69
CA ALA A 213 -12.71 -7.34 3.78
C ALA A 213 -12.27 -8.30 4.90
N ARG A 214 -12.93 -8.24 6.06
CA ARG A 214 -12.62 -9.13 7.18
C ARG A 214 -12.91 -10.59 6.84
N LEU A 215 -14.05 -10.88 6.22
CA LEU A 215 -14.41 -12.24 5.82
C LEU A 215 -13.38 -12.81 4.84
N THR A 216 -12.97 -12.02 3.85
CA THR A 216 -11.94 -12.39 2.87
C THR A 216 -10.60 -12.66 3.55
N TYR A 217 -10.22 -11.80 4.50
CA TYR A 217 -9.01 -11.95 5.29
C TYR A 217 -9.00 -13.24 6.11
N LEU A 218 -10.06 -13.52 6.87
CA LEU A 218 -10.18 -14.72 7.72
C LEU A 218 -10.18 -16.01 6.89
N ARG A 219 -10.89 -16.02 5.75
CA ARG A 219 -10.87 -17.16 4.81
C ARG A 219 -9.47 -17.42 4.25
N THR A 220 -8.75 -16.36 3.90
CA THR A 220 -7.37 -16.44 3.40
C THR A 220 -6.39 -16.93 4.47
N LEU A 221 -6.57 -16.52 5.73
CA LEU A 221 -5.80 -17.06 6.84
C LEU A 221 -6.07 -18.56 7.04
N ARG A 222 -7.35 -18.95 7.04
CA ARG A 222 -7.76 -20.35 7.26
C ARG A 222 -7.20 -21.29 6.19
N SER A 223 -7.25 -20.91 4.91
CA SER A 223 -6.70 -21.72 3.81
C SER A 223 -5.19 -21.85 3.84
N ARG A 224 -4.47 -20.92 4.50
CA ARG A 224 -3.02 -20.96 4.65
C ARG A 224 -2.55 -21.70 5.90
N VAL A 225 -3.36 -21.69 6.96
CA VAL A 225 -3.06 -22.40 8.21
C VAL A 225 -3.47 -23.88 8.13
N ASN A 226 -4.50 -24.22 7.35
CA ASN A 226 -4.96 -25.59 7.10
C ASN A 226 -5.07 -25.90 5.59
N PRO A 227 -3.98 -26.25 4.90
CA PRO A 227 -4.00 -26.56 3.46
C PRO A 227 -4.61 -27.94 3.10
N ALA A 228 -5.14 -28.69 4.07
CA ALA A 228 -5.62 -30.08 3.89
C ALA A 228 -7.15 -30.23 4.00
N SER A 229 -7.92 -29.14 3.93
CA SER A 229 -9.39 -29.14 3.84
C SER A 229 -9.88 -28.40 2.61
#